data_AF-X1G0P9-F1
#
_entry.id   AF-X1G0P9-F1
#
_cell.length_a   1.000
_cell.length_b   1.000
_cell.length_c   1.000
_cell.angle_alpha   90.00
_cell.angle_beta   90.00
_cell.angle_gamma   90.00
#
_symmetry.space_group_name_H-M   'P 1'
#
loop_
_entity.id
_entity.type
_entity.pdbx_description
1 polymer ?
#
loop_
_entity_poly.entity_id
_entity_poly.type
_entity_poly.pdbx_seq_one_letter_code
_entity_poly.pdbx_strand_id
1 'polypeptide(L)'
;WLTAEGTTLGADNGVGIAYQLAIMKKIHDGSLNFDSIDLDLLFTVDEERALTGASQINKDLIKGKYLLNLDSEEDDRFTIGCAGGRTFTVKIKREKIKINSIDANLTPIKISVTGLVGGHSGGDIHKSRGNALKIVAQILWKLNKKYKVYINSLKGGNLSNAIPRECRAIIFINKNKFTEIDSYLKKLKLNIQELYNEIEPNFKISLEKLDAFTDDLVLTKEIQDKLLSLLYLMPNGPISLHPTSKGLVHTSSNLASIKTHEDFIEFQISQRSLAQYDKDVIHEKFTTLLKMSG
;
A
#
# COMPACT_ATOMS: atom_id res chain seq x y z
N TRP A 1 11.18 -20.27 19.21
CA TRP A 1 10.32 -19.10 18.98
C TRP A 1 9.33 -18.98 20.12
N LEU A 2 9.10 -17.78 20.62
CA LEU A 2 8.02 -17.46 21.55
C LEU A 2 6.91 -16.78 20.73
N THR A 3 5.64 -17.13 20.96
CA THR A 3 4.49 -16.57 20.24
C THR A 3 3.28 -16.43 21.16
N ALA A 4 2.35 -15.52 20.85
CA ALA A 4 1.05 -15.45 21.51
C ALA A 4 0.01 -16.28 20.75
N GLU A 5 -0.98 -16.81 21.46
CA GLU A 5 -2.05 -17.60 20.86
C GLU A 5 -3.12 -16.68 20.24
N GLY A 6 -3.31 -16.79 18.92
CA GLY A 6 -4.38 -16.08 18.20
C GLY A 6 -4.24 -14.57 18.08
N THR A 7 -3.09 -13.99 18.48
CA THR A 7 -2.86 -12.53 18.46
C THR A 7 -1.38 -12.18 18.33
N THR A 8 -1.05 -10.89 18.21
CA THR A 8 0.33 -10.38 18.24
C THR A 8 0.94 -10.55 19.64
N LEU A 9 2.22 -10.93 19.69
CA LEU A 9 2.95 -11.15 20.94
C LEU A 9 3.30 -9.84 21.67
N GLY A 10 3.48 -8.74 20.93
CA GLY A 10 4.02 -7.48 21.47
C GLY A 10 5.52 -7.56 21.78
N ALA A 11 6.26 -8.44 21.08
CA ALA A 11 7.71 -8.51 21.20
C ALA A 11 8.38 -7.21 20.72
N ASP A 12 7.80 -6.61 19.68
CA ASP A 12 8.10 -5.25 19.23
C ASP A 12 7.21 -4.25 20.00
N ASN A 13 7.73 -3.39 20.88
CA ASN A 13 9.10 -3.37 21.46
C ASN A 13 9.13 -3.86 22.92
N GLY A 14 8.27 -4.82 23.26
CA GLY A 14 8.23 -5.41 24.59
C GLY A 14 9.56 -6.02 25.03
N VAL A 15 10.35 -6.58 24.10
CA VAL A 15 11.68 -7.14 24.41
C VAL A 15 12.67 -6.05 24.78
N GLY A 16 12.75 -4.95 24.03
CA GLY A 16 13.63 -3.82 24.36
C GLY A 16 13.21 -3.12 25.67
N ILE A 17 11.91 -3.02 25.93
CA ILE A 17 11.39 -2.55 27.24
C ILE A 17 11.86 -3.48 28.37
N ALA A 18 11.75 -4.80 28.20
CA ALA A 18 12.20 -5.76 29.20
C ALA A 18 13.70 -5.67 29.48
N TYR A 19 14.55 -5.44 28.46
CA TYR A 19 15.98 -5.20 28.65
C TYR A 19 16.26 -3.95 29.50
N GLN A 20 15.58 -2.84 29.21
CA GLN A 20 15.71 -1.60 29.99
C GLN A 20 15.32 -1.81 31.46
N LEU A 21 14.20 -2.49 31.71
CA LEU A 21 13.74 -2.81 33.07
C LEU A 21 14.69 -3.75 33.81
N ALA A 22 15.27 -4.74 33.11
CA ALA A 22 16.26 -5.65 33.69
C ALA A 22 17.55 -4.92 34.09
N ILE A 23 18.03 -3.99 33.26
CA ILE A 23 19.18 -3.13 33.59
C ILE A 23 18.84 -2.27 34.82
N MET A 24 17.67 -1.64 34.85
CA MET A 24 17.21 -0.83 35.99
C MET A 24 17.20 -1.63 37.29
N LYS A 25 16.72 -2.89 37.26
CA LYS A 25 16.73 -3.78 38.41
C LYS A 25 18.15 -4.09 38.89
N LYS A 26 19.05 -4.43 37.97
CA LYS A 26 20.45 -4.74 38.30
C LYS A 26 21.24 -3.55 38.86
N ILE A 27 20.89 -2.34 38.43
CA ILE A 27 21.45 -1.12 39.02
C ILE A 27 20.90 -0.93 40.43
N HIS A 28 19.59 -1.09 40.61
CA HIS A 28 18.94 -0.95 41.91
C HIS A 28 19.46 -1.94 42.97
N ASP A 29 19.72 -3.19 42.57
CA ASP A 29 20.23 -4.23 43.48
C ASP A 29 21.77 -4.23 43.64
N GLY A 30 22.47 -3.33 42.93
CA GLY A 30 23.92 -3.19 42.99
C GLY A 30 24.72 -4.27 42.26
N SER A 31 24.06 -5.18 41.51
CA SER A 31 24.74 -6.21 40.71
C SER A 31 25.34 -5.69 39.40
N LEU A 32 24.95 -4.48 38.98
CA LEU A 32 25.52 -3.75 37.85
C LEU A 32 25.79 -2.30 38.26
N ASN A 33 27.03 -1.86 38.12
CA ASN A 33 27.42 -0.47 38.41
C ASN A 33 28.12 0.15 37.21
N PHE A 34 27.87 1.44 36.97
CA PHE A 34 28.56 2.23 35.95
C PHE A 34 29.27 3.39 36.64
N ASP A 35 30.61 3.37 36.62
CA ASP A 35 31.40 4.39 37.33
C ASP A 35 31.30 5.80 36.71
N SER A 36 30.87 5.90 35.44
CA SER A 36 30.95 7.13 34.65
C SER A 36 29.84 7.35 33.62
N ILE A 37 28.78 6.53 33.63
CA ILE A 37 27.69 6.61 32.64
C ILE A 37 26.38 6.87 33.36
N ASP A 38 25.80 8.05 33.12
CA ASP A 38 24.40 8.33 33.43
C ASP A 38 23.50 7.72 32.35
N LEU A 39 22.54 6.90 32.77
CA LEU A 39 21.61 6.20 31.89
C LEU A 39 20.21 6.78 32.00
N ASP A 40 19.72 7.39 30.91
CA ASP A 40 18.31 7.75 30.76
C ASP A 40 17.57 6.57 30.10
N LEU A 41 16.54 6.03 30.77
CA LEU A 41 15.65 5.02 30.21
C LEU A 41 14.37 5.69 29.68
N LEU A 42 14.21 5.72 28.37
CA LEU A 42 13.12 6.43 27.69
C LEU A 42 12.07 5.45 27.17
N PHE A 43 10.84 5.58 27.68
CA PHE A 43 9.69 4.82 27.23
C PHE A 43 8.72 5.74 26.50
N THR A 44 8.65 5.62 25.18
CA THR A 44 7.73 6.40 24.35
C THR A 44 6.37 5.74 24.26
N VAL A 45 5.32 6.54 24.08
CA VAL A 45 3.95 6.07 23.87
C VAL A 45 3.56 6.17 22.39
N ASP A 46 2.69 5.25 21.96
CA ASP A 46 1.94 5.33 20.70
C ASP A 46 2.80 5.33 19.41
N GLU A 47 3.87 4.51 19.39
CA GLU A 47 4.71 4.27 18.21
C GLU A 47 3.86 3.75 17.03
N GLU A 48 3.15 2.66 17.25
CA GLU A 48 2.45 1.83 16.26
C GLU A 48 1.34 2.52 15.45
N ARG A 49 0.97 3.74 15.84
CA ARG A 49 -0.11 4.48 15.19
C ARG A 49 0.37 5.80 14.63
N ALA A 50 1.01 6.62 15.46
CA ALA A 50 1.24 8.02 15.14
C ALA A 50 2.53 8.61 15.71
N LEU A 51 3.33 7.84 16.45
CA LEU A 51 4.56 8.29 17.08
C LEU A 51 4.34 9.54 17.98
N THR A 52 3.18 9.64 18.63
CA THR A 52 2.79 10.87 19.35
C THR A 52 3.74 11.17 20.51
N GLY A 53 4.15 10.15 21.27
CA GLY A 53 5.13 10.33 22.35
C GLY A 53 6.48 10.84 21.84
N ALA A 54 7.00 10.27 20.76
CA ALA A 54 8.27 10.68 20.17
C ALA A 54 8.21 12.11 19.60
N SER A 55 7.10 12.48 18.95
CA SER A 55 6.94 13.81 18.34
C SER A 55 6.76 14.96 19.34
N GLN A 56 6.36 14.65 20.59
CA GLN A 56 6.06 15.63 21.63
C GLN A 56 7.07 15.63 22.78
N ILE A 57 8.19 14.92 22.64
CA ILE A 57 9.17 14.81 23.70
C ILE A 57 9.74 16.19 24.08
N ASN A 58 9.70 16.51 25.38
CA ASN A 58 10.36 17.70 25.87
C ASN A 58 11.88 17.49 25.82
N LYS A 59 12.59 18.36 25.11
CA LYS A 59 14.04 18.30 24.96
C LYS A 59 14.79 18.36 26.29
N ASP A 60 14.20 19.04 27.28
CA ASP A 60 14.81 19.20 28.61
C ASP A 60 14.77 17.90 29.45
N LEU A 61 14.01 16.88 29.01
CA LEU A 61 13.96 15.57 29.67
C LEU A 61 15.17 14.68 29.35
N ILE A 62 15.88 14.93 28.24
CA ILE A 62 16.95 14.05 27.76
C ILE A 62 18.30 14.70 28.02
N LYS A 63 19.14 14.06 28.81
CA LYS A 63 20.50 14.54 29.10
C LYS A 63 21.57 13.75 28.35
N GLY A 64 21.22 12.52 27.93
CA GLY A 64 22.11 11.65 27.17
C GLY A 64 22.61 12.27 25.85
N LYS A 65 23.89 12.03 25.55
CA LYS A 65 24.52 12.42 24.27
C LYS A 65 24.33 11.37 23.15
N TYR A 66 24.00 10.15 23.53
CA TYR A 66 23.83 9.00 22.65
C TYR A 66 22.47 8.36 22.93
N LEU A 67 21.80 7.91 21.87
CA LEU A 67 20.54 7.18 21.95
C LEU A 67 20.74 5.78 21.36
N LEU A 68 20.49 4.75 22.17
CA LEU A 68 20.36 3.38 21.70
C LEU A 68 18.87 3.05 21.63
N ASN A 69 18.33 3.07 20.41
CA ASN A 69 16.97 2.59 20.16
C ASN A 69 16.99 1.05 20.08
N LEU A 70 16.05 0.41 20.78
CA LEU A 70 15.95 -1.05 20.87
C LEU A 70 14.79 -1.62 20.03
N ASP A 71 14.35 -0.87 19.03
CA ASP A 71 13.19 -1.15 18.15
C ASP A 71 13.60 -1.88 16.87
N SER A 72 14.82 -2.40 16.82
CA SER A 72 15.32 -3.18 15.69
C SER A 72 14.90 -4.64 15.85
N GLU A 73 14.25 -5.21 14.85
CA GLU A 73 13.79 -6.61 14.84
C GLU A 73 14.85 -7.60 14.31
N GLU A 74 16.05 -7.13 13.97
CA GLU A 74 17.15 -7.92 13.40
C GLU A 74 18.36 -7.96 14.34
N ASP A 75 18.74 -9.16 14.81
CA ASP A 75 19.79 -9.36 15.83
C ASP A 75 21.22 -9.08 15.30
N ASP A 76 21.45 -9.18 14.00
CA ASP A 76 22.78 -9.09 13.37
C ASP A 76 23.05 -7.75 12.67
N ARG A 77 22.21 -6.74 12.90
CA ARG A 77 22.23 -5.46 12.16
C ARG A 77 22.06 -4.26 13.06
N PHE A 78 22.80 -3.19 12.73
CA PHE A 78 22.57 -1.87 13.29
C PHE A 78 21.79 -1.01 12.31
N THR A 79 20.62 -0.52 12.75
CA THR A 79 19.83 0.46 12.01
C THR A 79 20.30 1.86 12.34
N ILE A 80 20.95 2.52 11.37
CA ILE A 80 21.50 3.88 11.54
C ILE A 80 20.62 4.97 10.91
N GLY A 81 19.47 4.60 10.37
CA GLY A 81 18.52 5.52 9.75
C GLY A 81 17.28 4.80 9.24
N CYS A 82 16.18 5.53 9.08
CA CYS A 82 14.93 5.01 8.57
C CYS A 82 14.29 5.98 7.57
N ALA A 83 13.35 5.48 6.76
CA ALA A 83 12.60 6.32 5.83
C ALA A 83 11.42 6.99 6.54
N GLY A 84 11.25 8.29 6.33
CA GLY A 84 10.03 9.00 6.72
C GLY A 84 8.85 8.60 5.83
N GLY A 85 7.64 8.59 6.37
CA GLY A 85 6.40 8.27 5.65
C GLY A 85 5.51 9.49 5.36
N ARG A 86 4.68 9.38 4.32
CA ARG A 86 3.50 10.23 4.08
C ARG A 86 2.40 9.38 3.47
N THR A 87 1.25 9.34 4.12
CA THR A 87 0.04 8.70 3.58
C THR A 87 -0.97 9.78 3.26
N PHE A 88 -1.60 9.70 2.08
CA PHE A 88 -2.69 10.59 1.71
C PHE A 88 -3.81 9.83 1.02
N THR A 89 -5.00 10.39 1.15
CA THR A 89 -6.25 9.85 0.63
C THR A 89 -6.74 10.75 -0.48
N VAL A 90 -7.07 10.17 -1.63
CA VAL A 90 -7.67 10.88 -2.75
C VAL A 90 -9.12 10.43 -2.87
N LYS A 91 -10.02 11.41 -3.03
CA LYS A 91 -11.44 11.19 -3.28
C LYS A 91 -11.82 11.79 -4.63
N ILE A 92 -12.36 10.98 -5.51
CA ILE A 92 -12.88 11.41 -6.82
C ILE A 92 -14.40 11.27 -6.77
N LYS A 93 -15.13 12.35 -7.06
CA LYS A 93 -16.59 12.33 -7.09
C LYS A 93 -17.10 11.34 -8.15
N ARG A 94 -18.10 10.54 -7.80
CA ARG A 94 -18.79 9.63 -8.73
C ARG A 94 -19.87 10.41 -9.46
N GLU A 95 -19.55 10.84 -10.67
CA GLU A 95 -20.58 11.16 -11.64
C GLU A 95 -21.11 9.85 -12.22
N LYS A 96 -22.40 9.59 -12.01
CA LYS A 96 -23.03 8.29 -12.28
C LYS A 96 -24.05 8.44 -13.41
N ILE A 97 -24.17 7.40 -14.22
CA ILE A 97 -25.18 7.27 -15.28
C ILE A 97 -25.71 5.84 -15.26
N LYS A 98 -27.00 5.66 -15.59
CA LYS A 98 -27.60 4.33 -15.70
C LYS A 98 -27.11 3.63 -16.97
N ILE A 99 -26.82 2.34 -16.88
CA ILE A 99 -26.41 1.53 -18.05
C ILE A 99 -27.44 1.56 -19.18
N ASN A 100 -28.74 1.58 -18.85
CA ASN A 100 -29.82 1.57 -19.84
C ASN A 100 -29.88 2.87 -20.67
N SER A 101 -29.36 3.98 -20.15
CA SER A 101 -29.22 5.23 -20.94
C SER A 101 -27.98 5.22 -21.85
N ILE A 102 -27.11 4.22 -21.73
CA ILE A 102 -25.92 4.06 -22.58
C ILE A 102 -26.21 3.06 -23.70
N ASP A 103 -26.51 1.81 -23.33
CA ASP A 103 -26.79 0.70 -24.26
C ASP A 103 -27.50 -0.42 -23.50
N ALA A 104 -28.62 -0.91 -24.02
CA ALA A 104 -29.41 -1.99 -23.42
C ALA A 104 -28.71 -3.37 -23.50
N ASN A 105 -27.67 -3.51 -24.33
CA ASN A 105 -26.92 -4.75 -24.52
C ASN A 105 -25.68 -4.86 -23.60
N LEU A 106 -25.65 -4.11 -22.51
CA LEU A 106 -24.59 -4.17 -21.51
C LEU A 106 -24.85 -5.28 -20.49
N THR A 107 -23.80 -6.04 -20.15
CA THR A 107 -23.84 -7.10 -19.14
C THR A 107 -22.73 -6.88 -18.11
N PRO A 108 -23.01 -7.12 -16.81
CA PRO A 108 -22.00 -6.98 -15.76
C PRO A 108 -21.04 -8.18 -15.76
N ILE A 109 -19.76 -7.88 -15.55
CA ILE A 109 -18.70 -8.86 -15.34
C ILE A 109 -17.83 -8.41 -14.16
N LYS A 110 -17.20 -9.38 -13.50
CA LYS A 110 -16.25 -9.17 -12.41
C LYS A 110 -14.87 -9.62 -12.85
N ILE A 111 -13.90 -8.72 -12.76
CA ILE A 111 -12.48 -9.03 -12.88
C ILE A 111 -11.88 -9.07 -11.49
N SER A 112 -11.19 -10.15 -11.14
CA SER A 112 -10.50 -10.28 -9.86
C SER A 112 -9.03 -10.59 -10.04
N VAL A 113 -8.20 -9.89 -9.29
CA VAL A 113 -6.79 -10.22 -9.04
C VAL A 113 -6.69 -10.67 -7.60
N THR A 114 -6.23 -11.89 -7.36
CA THR A 114 -6.12 -12.48 -6.02
C THR A 114 -4.86 -13.34 -5.87
N GLY A 115 -4.57 -13.74 -4.64
CA GLY A 115 -3.49 -14.68 -4.34
C GLY A 115 -2.08 -14.11 -4.42
N LEU A 116 -1.94 -12.78 -4.50
CA LEU A 116 -0.65 -12.14 -4.31
C LEU A 116 -0.21 -12.26 -2.83
N VAL A 117 1.10 -12.29 -2.62
CA VAL A 117 1.75 -12.45 -1.31
C VAL A 117 1.48 -11.23 -0.43
N GLY A 118 1.55 -10.02 -0.98
CA GLY A 118 1.38 -8.76 -0.23
C GLY A 118 2.60 -8.42 0.60
N GLY A 119 2.45 -7.80 1.76
CA GLY A 119 3.57 -7.49 2.67
C GLY A 119 3.58 -6.04 3.15
N HIS A 120 4.60 -5.69 3.94
CA HIS A 120 4.77 -4.33 4.45
C HIS A 120 5.27 -3.39 3.34
N SER A 121 4.59 -2.28 3.09
CA SER A 121 4.90 -1.34 2.00
C SER A 121 6.20 -0.56 2.19
N GLY A 122 6.82 -0.63 3.38
CA GLY A 122 8.19 -0.16 3.61
C GLY A 122 9.19 -1.31 3.49
N GLY A 123 9.10 -2.26 4.42
CA GLY A 123 10.06 -3.36 4.57
C GLY A 123 10.12 -4.28 3.36
N ASP A 124 8.99 -4.58 2.71
CA ASP A 124 8.93 -5.54 1.60
C ASP A 124 8.92 -4.90 0.20
N ILE A 125 8.94 -3.56 0.10
CA ILE A 125 8.76 -2.88 -1.20
C ILE A 125 9.87 -3.18 -2.21
N HIS A 126 11.06 -3.54 -1.71
CA HIS A 126 12.21 -3.94 -2.51
C HIS A 126 12.10 -5.35 -3.10
N LYS A 127 11.15 -6.17 -2.60
CA LYS A 127 10.96 -7.57 -3.02
C LYS A 127 10.19 -7.72 -4.34
N SER A 128 9.90 -6.61 -5.02
CA SER A 128 9.22 -6.57 -6.33
C SER A 128 7.87 -7.29 -6.38
N ARG A 129 7.20 -7.43 -5.23
CA ARG A 129 5.90 -8.09 -5.11
C ARG A 129 4.82 -7.34 -5.91
N GLY A 130 3.87 -8.10 -6.45
CA GLY A 130 2.78 -7.56 -7.25
C GLY A 130 1.82 -6.71 -6.42
N ASN A 131 1.36 -5.60 -7.01
CA ASN A 131 0.31 -4.77 -6.43
C ASN A 131 -1.02 -5.04 -7.18
N ALA A 132 -2.01 -5.60 -6.49
CA ALA A 132 -3.29 -5.99 -7.08
C ALA A 132 -4.01 -4.82 -7.77
N LEU A 133 -3.95 -3.62 -7.20
CA LEU A 133 -4.65 -2.44 -7.74
C LEU A 133 -3.99 -1.98 -9.03
N LYS A 134 -2.65 -1.99 -9.10
CA LYS A 134 -1.91 -1.64 -10.32
C LYS A 134 -2.19 -2.62 -11.46
N ILE A 135 -2.27 -3.92 -11.15
CA ILE A 135 -2.59 -4.96 -12.15
C ILE A 135 -4.02 -4.76 -12.67
N VAL A 136 -5.01 -4.56 -11.78
CA VAL A 136 -6.40 -4.29 -12.20
C VAL A 136 -6.49 -2.99 -13.01
N ALA A 137 -5.81 -1.92 -12.58
CA ALA A 137 -5.79 -0.65 -13.33
C ALA A 137 -5.22 -0.82 -14.74
N GLN A 138 -4.13 -1.58 -14.88
CA GLN A 138 -3.54 -1.92 -16.18
C GLN A 138 -4.52 -2.67 -17.08
N ILE A 139 -5.19 -3.69 -16.55
CA ILE A 139 -6.18 -4.49 -17.27
C ILE A 139 -7.33 -3.59 -17.74
N LEU A 140 -7.93 -2.83 -16.83
CA LEU A 140 -9.09 -1.99 -17.12
C LEU A 140 -8.76 -0.88 -18.12
N TRP A 141 -7.60 -0.24 -17.99
CA TRP A 141 -7.15 0.78 -18.95
C TRP A 141 -7.04 0.20 -20.37
N LYS A 142 -6.42 -0.98 -20.52
CA LYS A 142 -6.30 -1.67 -21.82
C LYS A 142 -7.66 -2.11 -22.39
N LEU A 143 -8.53 -2.68 -21.54
CA LEU A 143 -9.88 -3.07 -21.94
C LEU A 143 -10.72 -1.88 -22.38
N ASN A 144 -10.67 -0.78 -21.64
CA ASN A 144 -11.41 0.44 -21.94
C ASN A 144 -11.01 1.03 -23.29
N LYS A 145 -9.71 1.01 -23.64
CA LYS A 145 -9.21 1.47 -24.94
C LYS A 145 -9.71 0.62 -26.11
N LYS A 146 -9.90 -0.69 -25.91
CA LYS A 146 -10.22 -1.62 -27.00
C LYS A 146 -11.70 -1.95 -27.15
N TYR A 147 -12.43 -2.05 -26.04
CA TYR A 147 -13.78 -2.61 -26.01
C TYR A 147 -14.86 -1.66 -25.47
N LYS A 148 -14.49 -0.47 -24.97
CA LYS A 148 -15.38 0.46 -24.25
C LYS A 148 -16.11 -0.25 -23.10
N VAL A 149 -15.50 -0.21 -21.93
CA VAL A 149 -16.07 -0.78 -20.70
C VAL A 149 -16.64 0.34 -19.83
N TYR A 150 -17.52 0.00 -18.89
CA TYR A 150 -18.12 0.96 -17.96
C TYR A 150 -17.94 0.48 -16.53
N ILE A 151 -17.25 1.25 -15.69
CA ILE A 151 -16.93 0.87 -14.31
C ILE A 151 -18.13 1.14 -13.42
N ASN A 152 -18.59 0.10 -12.74
CA ASN A 152 -19.52 0.25 -11.63
C ASN A 152 -18.75 0.48 -10.31
N SER A 153 -17.80 -0.41 -10.00
CA SER A 153 -17.06 -0.36 -8.72
C SER A 153 -15.67 -0.99 -8.78
N LEU A 154 -14.82 -0.52 -7.87
CA LEU A 154 -13.46 -0.99 -7.60
C LEU A 154 -13.29 -1.20 -6.10
N LYS A 155 -12.74 -2.35 -5.70
CA LYS A 155 -12.44 -2.66 -4.30
C LYS A 155 -11.17 -3.48 -4.19
N GLY A 156 -10.17 -2.98 -3.48
CA GLY A 156 -8.91 -3.69 -3.26
C GLY A 156 -8.07 -3.07 -2.17
N GLY A 157 -7.18 -3.88 -1.59
CA GLY A 157 -6.36 -3.47 -0.45
C GLY A 157 -7.15 -3.20 0.83
N ASN A 158 -6.45 -2.77 1.89
CA ASN A 158 -7.09 -2.43 3.16
C ASN A 158 -6.27 -1.40 3.96
N LEU A 159 -5.08 -1.78 4.41
CA LEU A 159 -4.19 -0.96 5.22
C LEU A 159 -3.27 -0.11 4.35
N SER A 160 -3.01 1.13 4.76
CA SER A 160 -2.17 2.08 4.02
C SER A 160 -0.70 1.62 3.89
N ASN A 161 -0.21 0.90 4.91
CA ASN A 161 1.15 0.35 4.97
C ASN A 161 1.26 -1.08 4.40
N ALA A 162 0.25 -1.59 3.70
CA ALA A 162 0.27 -2.94 3.13
C ALA A 162 0.29 -2.93 1.60
N ILE A 163 1.09 -3.81 1.00
CA ILE A 163 1.05 -4.11 -0.44
C ILE A 163 -0.22 -4.93 -0.72
N PRO A 164 -1.14 -4.45 -1.58
CA PRO A 164 -2.44 -5.08 -1.75
C PRO A 164 -2.38 -6.44 -2.43
N ARG A 165 -2.99 -7.42 -1.76
CA ARG A 165 -3.04 -8.82 -2.21
C ARG A 165 -4.17 -9.12 -3.19
N GLU A 166 -5.26 -8.37 -3.06
CA GLU A 166 -6.48 -8.59 -3.82
C GLU A 166 -7.09 -7.27 -4.29
N CYS A 167 -7.68 -7.32 -5.49
CA CYS A 167 -8.47 -6.26 -6.06
C CYS A 167 -9.55 -6.84 -6.98
N ARG A 168 -10.76 -6.29 -6.89
CA ARG A 168 -11.90 -6.68 -7.71
C ARG A 168 -12.48 -5.44 -8.38
N ALA A 169 -12.87 -5.59 -9.63
CA ALA A 169 -13.56 -4.58 -10.41
C ALA A 169 -14.85 -5.16 -10.96
N ILE A 170 -15.96 -4.46 -10.77
CA ILE A 170 -17.22 -4.76 -11.45
C ILE A 170 -17.37 -3.74 -12.58
N ILE A 171 -17.47 -4.25 -13.80
CA ILE A 171 -17.61 -3.46 -15.01
C ILE A 171 -18.74 -4.00 -15.88
N PHE A 172 -19.36 -3.12 -16.66
CA PHE A 172 -20.29 -3.47 -17.70
C PHE A 172 -19.60 -3.43 -19.05
N ILE A 173 -19.93 -4.41 -19.89
CA ILE A 173 -19.39 -4.56 -21.24
C ILE A 173 -20.54 -4.90 -22.20
N ASN A 174 -20.34 -4.64 -23.49
CA ASN A 174 -21.27 -5.16 -24.49
C ASN A 174 -21.26 -6.70 -24.45
N LYS A 175 -22.44 -7.32 -24.30
CA LYS A 175 -22.59 -8.78 -24.15
C LYS A 175 -21.92 -9.57 -25.27
N ASN A 176 -21.94 -9.04 -26.50
CA ASN A 176 -21.37 -9.69 -27.68
C ASN A 176 -19.83 -9.69 -27.66
N LYS A 177 -19.20 -8.86 -26.81
CA LYS A 177 -17.75 -8.76 -26.66
C LYS A 177 -17.18 -9.64 -25.55
N PHE A 178 -18.02 -10.37 -24.81
CA PHE A 178 -17.55 -11.21 -23.69
C PHE A 178 -16.44 -12.17 -24.09
N THR A 179 -16.64 -12.96 -25.16
CA THR A 179 -15.66 -13.98 -25.61
C THR A 179 -14.35 -13.34 -26.08
N GLU A 180 -14.42 -12.18 -26.76
CA GLU A 180 -13.22 -11.43 -27.18
C GLU A 180 -12.45 -10.89 -25.97
N ILE A 181 -13.17 -10.38 -24.96
CA ILE A 181 -12.59 -9.86 -23.72
C ILE A 181 -11.95 -10.98 -22.89
N ASP A 182 -12.62 -12.13 -22.75
CA ASP A 182 -12.07 -13.30 -22.07
C ASP A 182 -10.77 -13.78 -22.73
N SER A 183 -10.77 -13.92 -24.06
CA SER A 183 -9.56 -14.28 -24.82
C SER A 183 -8.44 -13.24 -24.66
N TYR A 184 -8.76 -11.95 -24.71
CA TYR A 184 -7.78 -10.89 -24.50
C TYR A 184 -7.23 -10.87 -23.07
N LEU A 185 -8.08 -11.09 -22.07
CA LEU A 185 -7.66 -11.15 -20.67
C LEU A 185 -6.77 -12.37 -20.42
N LYS A 186 -7.05 -13.53 -21.03
CA LYS A 186 -6.17 -14.72 -20.98
C LYS A 186 -4.77 -14.41 -21.51
N LYS A 187 -4.66 -13.65 -22.61
CA LYS A 187 -3.35 -13.20 -23.14
C LYS A 187 -2.65 -12.24 -22.17
N LEU A 188 -3.36 -11.24 -21.64
CA LEU A 188 -2.78 -10.33 -20.65
C LEU A 188 -2.32 -11.08 -19.39
N LYS A 189 -3.12 -12.04 -18.94
CA LYS A 189 -2.81 -12.88 -17.79
C LYS A 189 -1.50 -13.62 -17.98
N LEU A 190 -1.26 -14.24 -19.13
CA LEU A 190 0.01 -14.92 -19.42
C LEU A 190 1.20 -13.97 -19.29
N ASN A 191 1.14 -12.80 -19.94
CA ASN A 191 2.22 -11.81 -19.89
C ASN A 191 2.48 -11.28 -18.47
N ILE A 192 1.42 -11.10 -17.67
CA ILE A 192 1.55 -10.61 -16.29
C ILE A 192 2.06 -11.73 -15.39
N GLN A 193 1.58 -12.97 -15.54
CA GLN A 193 2.03 -14.09 -14.72
C GLN A 193 3.49 -14.45 -14.98
N GLU A 194 3.98 -14.32 -16.22
CA GLU A 194 5.38 -14.52 -16.55
C GLU A 194 6.31 -13.61 -15.73
N LEU A 195 5.92 -12.35 -15.50
CA LEU A 195 6.66 -11.40 -14.68
C LEU A 195 6.75 -11.80 -13.20
N TYR A 196 5.74 -12.51 -12.68
CA TYR A 196 5.59 -12.81 -11.26
C TYR A 196 5.80 -14.29 -10.91
N ASN A 197 6.20 -15.13 -11.87
CA ASN A 197 6.10 -16.59 -11.77
C ASN A 197 6.89 -17.16 -10.58
N GLU A 198 8.02 -16.55 -10.21
CA GLU A 198 8.88 -16.98 -9.10
C GLU A 198 8.53 -16.35 -7.75
N ILE A 199 7.78 -15.24 -7.75
CA ILE A 199 7.54 -14.41 -6.55
C ILE A 199 6.10 -14.41 -6.06
N GLU A 200 5.14 -14.79 -6.90
CA GLU A 200 3.70 -14.79 -6.58
C GLU A 200 3.06 -16.16 -6.89
N PRO A 201 3.38 -17.21 -6.11
CA PRO A 201 3.03 -18.60 -6.45
C PRO A 201 1.51 -18.87 -6.52
N ASN A 202 0.71 -18.06 -5.83
CA ASN A 202 -0.74 -18.21 -5.76
C ASN A 202 -1.50 -17.19 -6.63
N PHE A 203 -0.79 -16.38 -7.43
CA PHE A 203 -1.38 -15.29 -8.20
C PHE A 203 -2.36 -15.77 -9.26
N LYS A 204 -3.58 -15.24 -9.19
CA LYS A 204 -4.69 -15.55 -10.09
C LYS A 204 -5.34 -14.28 -10.61
N ILE A 205 -5.65 -14.31 -11.91
CA ILE A 205 -6.56 -13.38 -12.56
C ILE A 205 -7.77 -14.18 -13.03
N SER A 206 -8.98 -13.73 -12.67
CA SER A 206 -10.25 -14.34 -13.08
C SER A 206 -11.23 -13.33 -13.68
N LEU A 207 -12.12 -13.86 -14.52
CA LEU A 207 -13.24 -13.15 -15.12
C LEU A 207 -14.51 -13.97 -14.89
N GLU A 208 -15.57 -13.31 -14.43
CA GLU A 208 -16.83 -13.94 -14.09
C GLU A 208 -18.00 -13.09 -14.61
N LYS A 209 -19.06 -13.72 -15.14
CA LYS A 209 -20.33 -13.04 -15.43
C LYS A 209 -21.14 -12.92 -14.15
N LEU A 210 -21.84 -11.81 -13.97
CA LEU A 210 -22.68 -11.59 -12.79
C LEU A 210 -24.16 -11.59 -13.17
N ASP A 211 -24.77 -12.76 -13.33
CA ASP A 211 -26.13 -12.87 -13.85
C ASP A 211 -27.21 -12.24 -12.94
N ALA A 212 -26.95 -12.12 -11.63
CA ALA A 212 -27.87 -11.56 -10.63
C ALA A 212 -27.47 -10.17 -10.11
N PHE A 213 -26.61 -9.44 -10.83
CA PHE A 213 -26.15 -8.12 -10.39
C PHE A 213 -27.13 -7.00 -10.76
N THR A 214 -27.54 -6.20 -9.77
CA THR A 214 -28.67 -5.25 -9.91
C THR A 214 -28.26 -3.78 -9.86
N ASP A 215 -27.04 -3.45 -9.45
CA ASP A 215 -26.58 -2.05 -9.42
C ASP A 215 -26.25 -1.59 -10.85
N ASP A 216 -27.14 -0.77 -11.40
CA ASP A 216 -27.14 -0.33 -12.78
C ASP A 216 -26.43 1.02 -12.99
N LEU A 217 -25.79 1.55 -11.95
CA LEU A 217 -25.07 2.82 -12.00
C LEU A 217 -23.59 2.58 -12.33
N VAL A 218 -23.11 3.26 -13.38
CA VAL A 218 -21.70 3.26 -13.78
C VAL A 218 -21.15 4.68 -13.80
N LEU A 219 -19.83 4.80 -13.74
CA LEU A 219 -19.16 6.09 -13.91
C LEU A 219 -19.47 6.69 -15.29
N THR A 220 -19.60 8.01 -15.36
CA THR A 220 -19.56 8.72 -16.65
C THR A 220 -18.23 8.47 -17.34
N LYS A 221 -18.24 8.52 -18.67
CA LYS A 221 -17.05 8.24 -19.49
C LYS A 221 -15.89 9.18 -19.15
N GLU A 222 -16.19 10.44 -18.87
CA GLU A 222 -15.20 11.45 -18.50
C GLU A 222 -14.45 11.09 -17.22
N ILE A 223 -15.17 10.88 -16.11
CA ILE A 223 -14.56 10.54 -14.82
C ILE A 223 -13.86 9.18 -14.88
N GLN A 224 -14.43 8.21 -15.58
CA GLN A 224 -13.81 6.90 -15.76
C GLN A 224 -12.46 6.99 -16.47
N ASP A 225 -12.38 7.72 -17.58
CA ASP A 225 -11.16 7.79 -18.38
C ASP A 225 -10.05 8.53 -17.61
N LYS A 226 -10.42 9.56 -16.85
CA LYS A 226 -9.53 10.24 -15.89
C LYS A 226 -9.03 9.29 -14.80
N LEU A 227 -9.95 8.58 -14.11
CA LEU A 227 -9.61 7.61 -13.07
C LEU A 227 -8.68 6.51 -13.58
N LEU A 228 -9.02 5.90 -14.73
CA LEU A 228 -8.21 4.82 -15.29
C LEU A 228 -6.82 5.31 -15.72
N SER A 229 -6.73 6.50 -16.32
CA SER A 229 -5.44 7.07 -16.71
C SER A 229 -4.59 7.38 -15.48
N LEU A 230 -5.19 7.95 -14.44
CA LEU A 230 -4.54 8.21 -13.16
C LEU A 230 -4.01 6.93 -12.53
N LEU A 231 -4.87 5.93 -12.31
CA LEU A 231 -4.47 4.65 -11.71
C LEU A 231 -3.43 3.90 -12.55
N TYR A 232 -3.47 4.04 -13.88
CA TYR A 232 -2.48 3.47 -14.79
C TYR A 232 -1.11 4.14 -14.62
N LEU A 233 -1.07 5.47 -14.66
CA LEU A 233 0.17 6.27 -14.63
C LEU A 233 0.80 6.39 -13.25
N MET A 234 0.02 6.25 -12.18
CA MET A 234 0.48 6.48 -10.81
C MET A 234 1.70 5.62 -10.45
N PRO A 235 2.84 6.22 -10.07
CA PRO A 235 4.03 5.47 -9.67
C PRO A 235 3.75 4.55 -8.47
N ASN A 236 4.31 3.34 -8.50
CA ASN A 236 4.15 2.33 -7.46
C ASN A 236 5.37 1.42 -7.40
N GLY A 237 5.77 0.99 -6.21
CA GLY A 237 6.99 0.25 -5.94
C GLY A 237 8.17 1.18 -5.58
N PRO A 238 9.41 0.67 -5.69
CA PRO A 238 10.61 1.47 -5.62
C PRO A 238 10.63 2.53 -6.73
N ILE A 239 10.90 3.79 -6.36
CA ILE A 239 10.99 4.93 -7.28
C ILE A 239 12.44 5.31 -7.55
N SER A 240 13.29 5.26 -6.52
CA SER A 240 14.73 5.50 -6.63
C SER A 240 15.49 4.62 -5.63
N LEU A 241 16.74 4.32 -5.96
CA LEU A 241 17.69 3.67 -5.06
C LEU A 241 18.63 4.71 -4.46
N HIS A 242 19.21 4.40 -3.30
CA HIS A 242 20.17 5.27 -2.65
C HIS A 242 21.42 5.41 -3.54
N PRO A 243 21.97 6.63 -3.72
CA PRO A 243 23.05 6.87 -4.68
C PRO A 243 24.32 6.08 -4.38
N THR A 244 24.58 5.78 -3.10
CA THR A 244 25.81 5.08 -2.66
C THR A 244 25.56 3.74 -1.97
N SER A 245 24.32 3.44 -1.58
CA SER A 245 23.99 2.22 -0.83
C SER A 245 23.27 1.24 -1.74
N LYS A 246 24.02 0.27 -2.28
CA LYS A 246 23.51 -0.68 -3.27
C LYS A 246 22.29 -1.44 -2.76
N GLY A 247 21.21 -1.42 -3.55
CA GLY A 247 19.97 -2.14 -3.25
C GLY A 247 19.07 -1.48 -2.21
N LEU A 248 19.52 -0.40 -1.54
CA LEU A 248 18.68 0.35 -0.61
C LEU A 248 17.70 1.21 -1.38
N VAL A 249 16.41 0.99 -1.15
CA VAL A 249 15.35 1.83 -1.71
C VAL A 249 15.38 3.19 -1.02
N HIS A 250 15.59 4.26 -1.80
CA HIS A 250 15.64 5.63 -1.28
C HIS A 250 14.27 6.26 -1.20
N THR A 251 13.49 6.16 -2.27
CA THR A 251 12.10 6.64 -2.35
C THR A 251 11.20 5.53 -2.89
N SER A 252 10.02 5.37 -2.32
CA SER A 252 9.01 4.41 -2.78
C SER A 252 7.58 4.98 -2.68
N SER A 253 6.66 4.34 -3.39
CA SER A 253 5.22 4.64 -3.37
C SER A 253 4.41 3.36 -3.40
N ASN A 254 3.32 3.29 -2.65
CA ASN A 254 2.40 2.17 -2.63
C ASN A 254 0.96 2.64 -2.78
N LEU A 255 0.30 2.26 -3.86
CA LEU A 255 -1.15 2.38 -4.01
C LEU A 255 -1.80 1.29 -3.14
N ALA A 256 -2.24 1.68 -1.95
CA ALA A 256 -2.49 0.78 -0.83
C ALA A 256 -3.94 0.29 -0.72
N SER A 257 -4.91 1.09 -1.16
CA SER A 257 -6.31 0.68 -1.16
C SER A 257 -7.12 1.50 -2.15
N ILE A 258 -8.23 0.91 -2.61
CA ILE A 258 -9.26 1.57 -3.41
C ILE A 258 -10.63 1.05 -2.99
N LYS A 259 -11.59 1.95 -2.82
CA LYS A 259 -12.96 1.65 -2.41
C LYS A 259 -13.94 2.56 -3.16
N THR A 260 -14.95 1.97 -3.77
CA THR A 260 -16.10 2.70 -4.29
C THR A 260 -17.14 2.89 -3.18
N HIS A 261 -17.46 4.15 -2.89
CA HIS A 261 -18.57 4.58 -2.03
C HIS A 261 -19.71 5.12 -2.88
N GLU A 262 -20.86 5.48 -2.29
CA GLU A 262 -22.02 5.96 -3.04
C GLU A 262 -21.69 7.20 -3.91
N ASP A 263 -21.02 8.19 -3.33
CA ASP A 263 -20.78 9.49 -4.00
C ASP A 263 -19.35 9.72 -4.46
N PHE A 264 -18.39 8.87 -4.04
CA PHE A 264 -16.98 9.03 -4.40
C PHE A 264 -16.26 7.68 -4.51
N ILE A 265 -15.16 7.68 -5.24
CA ILE A 265 -14.15 6.63 -5.21
C ILE A 265 -12.99 7.15 -4.38
N GLU A 266 -12.60 6.39 -3.37
CA GLU A 266 -11.49 6.68 -2.49
C GLU A 266 -10.32 5.75 -2.79
N PHE A 267 -9.10 6.27 -2.86
CA PHE A 267 -7.91 5.44 -2.80
C PHE A 267 -6.83 6.09 -1.95
N GLN A 268 -6.01 5.24 -1.33
CA GLN A 268 -4.94 5.65 -0.44
C GLN A 268 -3.58 5.32 -1.05
N ILE A 269 -2.65 6.24 -0.86
CA ILE A 269 -1.26 6.09 -1.30
C ILE A 269 -0.36 6.32 -0.10
N SER A 270 0.62 5.45 0.08
CA SER A 270 1.67 5.57 1.09
C SER A 270 3.02 5.76 0.40
N GLN A 271 3.66 6.90 0.66
CA GLN A 271 4.98 7.26 0.14
C GLN A 271 6.01 7.21 1.26
N ARG A 272 7.22 6.77 0.93
CA ARG A 272 8.34 6.69 1.87
C ARG A 272 9.60 7.24 1.22
N SER A 273 10.43 7.91 1.99
CA SER A 273 11.74 8.38 1.54
C SER A 273 12.73 8.51 2.69
N LEU A 274 14.01 8.22 2.44
CA LEU A 274 15.11 8.49 3.37
C LEU A 274 15.38 9.99 3.55
N ALA A 275 15.02 10.81 2.55
CA ALA A 275 15.17 12.26 2.61
C ALA A 275 13.83 12.97 2.55
N GLN A 276 13.64 13.96 3.43
CA GLN A 276 12.41 14.76 3.50
C GLN A 276 12.12 15.48 2.18
N TYR A 277 13.15 16.08 1.56
CA TYR A 277 13.02 16.75 0.26
C TYR A 277 12.44 15.82 -0.82
N ASP A 278 13.01 14.62 -0.98
CA ASP A 278 12.53 13.67 -1.99
C ASP A 278 11.11 13.16 -1.71
N LYS A 279 10.72 13.07 -0.43
CA LYS A 279 9.34 12.76 -0.02
C LYS A 279 8.37 13.84 -0.46
N ASP A 280 8.77 15.11 -0.34
CA ASP A 280 7.98 16.25 -0.79
C ASP A 280 7.89 16.28 -2.31
N VAL A 281 8.99 16.08 -3.03
CA VAL A 281 9.02 16.02 -4.49
C VAL A 281 8.10 14.93 -5.04
N ILE A 282 8.11 13.71 -4.49
CA ILE A 282 7.21 12.64 -4.97
C ILE A 282 5.74 12.96 -4.67
N HIS A 283 5.45 13.62 -3.54
CA HIS A 283 4.11 14.07 -3.21
C HIS A 283 3.62 15.18 -4.15
N GLU A 284 4.48 16.15 -4.47
CA GLU A 284 4.21 17.23 -5.42
C GLU A 284 3.94 16.69 -6.83
N LYS A 285 4.74 15.71 -7.29
CA LYS A 285 4.50 15.02 -8.57
C LYS A 285 3.12 14.37 -8.62
N PHE A 286 2.73 13.69 -7.55
CA PHE A 286 1.41 13.05 -7.46
C PHE A 286 0.29 14.07 -7.42
N THR A 287 0.44 15.12 -6.62
CA THR A 287 -0.54 16.22 -6.54
C THR A 287 -0.70 16.92 -7.89
N THR A 288 0.40 17.09 -8.64
CA THR A 288 0.37 17.65 -10.00
C THR A 288 -0.37 16.71 -10.96
N LEU A 289 -0.07 15.41 -10.94
CA LEU A 289 -0.77 14.41 -11.75
C LEU A 289 -2.28 14.37 -11.45
N LEU A 290 -2.65 14.48 -10.18
CA LEU A 290 -4.04 14.57 -9.74
C LEU A 290 -4.72 15.81 -10.32
N LYS A 291 -4.14 16.99 -10.14
CA LYS A 291 -4.66 18.26 -10.68
C LYS A 291 -4.83 18.22 -12.22
N MET A 292 -3.90 17.58 -12.93
CA MET A 292 -3.98 17.42 -14.39
C MET A 292 -5.11 16.48 -14.83
N SER A 293 -5.55 15.58 -13.94
CA SER A 293 -6.63 14.63 -14.23
C SER A 293 -8.01 15.25 -14.01
N GLY A 294 -8.09 16.50 -13.52
CA GLY A 294 -9.33 17.19 -13.14
C GLY A 294 -9.90 16.68 -11.83
#